data_AF-M5PT05-F1
#
_entry.id   AF-M5PT05-F1
#
_cell.length_a   1.000
_cell.length_b   1.000
_cell.length_c   1.000
_cell.angle_alpha   90.00
_cell.angle_beta   90.00
_cell.angle_gamma   90.00
#
_symmetry.space_group_name_H-M   'P 1'
#
loop_
_entity.id
_entity.type
_entity.pdbx_description
1 polymer ?
#
loop_
_entity_poly.entity_id
_entity_poly.type
_entity_poly.pdbx_seq_one_letter_code
_entity_poly.pdbx_strand_id
1 'polypeptide(L)'
;MRKFATGWSFRRIVASGLLVILSSLMACSDLPGSKGQQGAVLGGAGGAVIGGATSGTTGALWGGLIGAGLGYLVGRGWEEYDKRNLYDTLENNPEGQTDTWTNPNTGNAYQATPTKTYTQGDQPCRDVRIQPADGSGEPVMARACRENTGAWRLVDG
;
A
#
# COMPACT_ATOMS: atom_id res chain seq x y z
N MET A 1 -38.87 8.00 -41.84
CA MET A 1 -38.76 7.53 -40.44
C MET A 1 -37.29 7.56 -40.03
N ARG A 2 -37.00 7.93 -38.77
CA ARG A 2 -35.79 8.66 -38.31
C ARG A 2 -34.51 7.81 -38.34
N LYS A 3 -33.42 8.39 -38.88
CA LYS A 3 -32.05 7.84 -38.81
C LYS A 3 -31.47 8.14 -37.42
N PHE A 4 -31.08 7.11 -36.66
CA PHE A 4 -30.43 7.28 -35.36
C PHE A 4 -28.96 7.68 -35.54
N ALA A 5 -28.64 8.91 -35.13
CA ALA A 5 -27.28 9.44 -35.08
C ALA A 5 -26.58 8.95 -33.80
N THR A 6 -25.84 7.85 -33.88
CA THR A 6 -25.13 7.24 -32.73
C THR A 6 -23.61 7.41 -32.75
N GLY A 7 -23.02 7.88 -33.86
CA GLY A 7 -21.55 7.97 -34.00
C GLY A 7 -20.90 9.23 -33.40
N TRP A 8 -21.64 10.33 -33.25
CA TRP A 8 -21.05 11.62 -32.81
C TRP A 8 -21.00 11.78 -31.28
N SER A 9 -21.96 11.19 -30.56
CA SER A 9 -22.00 11.20 -29.09
C SER A 9 -20.90 10.33 -28.48
N PHE A 10 -20.60 9.16 -29.08
CA PHE A 10 -19.56 8.25 -28.59
C PHE A 10 -18.15 8.87 -28.66
N ARG A 11 -17.81 9.54 -29.77
CA ARG A 11 -16.51 10.24 -29.92
C ARG A 11 -16.34 11.41 -28.94
N ARG A 12 -17.44 12.09 -28.58
CA ARG A 12 -17.43 13.16 -27.57
C ARG A 12 -17.30 12.61 -26.15
N ILE A 13 -17.96 11.51 -25.82
CA ILE A 13 -17.82 10.84 -24.52
C ILE A 13 -16.39 10.32 -24.32
N VAL A 14 -15.80 9.70 -25.35
CA VAL A 14 -14.40 9.23 -25.29
C VAL A 14 -13.41 10.39 -25.15
N ALA A 15 -13.59 11.48 -25.92
CA ALA A 15 -12.73 12.67 -25.83
C ALA A 15 -12.86 13.39 -24.48
N SER A 16 -14.07 13.49 -23.92
CA SER A 16 -14.31 14.09 -22.60
C SER A 16 -13.79 13.23 -21.46
N GLY A 17 -13.92 11.90 -21.53
CA GLY A 17 -13.35 10.97 -20.56
C GLY A 17 -11.81 11.03 -20.53
N LEU A 18 -11.17 11.09 -21.70
CA LEU A 18 -9.72 11.23 -21.81
C LEU A 18 -9.21 12.57 -21.24
N LEU A 19 -9.96 13.66 -21.43
CA LEU A 19 -9.63 14.99 -20.90
C LEU A 19 -9.75 15.08 -19.37
N VAL A 20 -10.72 14.40 -18.76
CA VAL A 20 -10.88 14.32 -17.29
C VAL A 20 -9.76 13.48 -16.66
N ILE A 21 -9.34 12.40 -17.32
CA ILE A 21 -8.22 11.56 -16.87
C ILE A 21 -6.89 12.32 -17.01
N LEU A 22 -6.70 13.10 -18.08
CA LEU A 22 -5.49 13.89 -18.27
C LEU A 22 -5.37 15.07 -17.30
N SER A 23 -6.50 15.68 -16.91
CA SER A 23 -6.53 16.80 -15.97
C SER A 23 -6.37 16.38 -14.50
N SER A 24 -6.73 15.13 -14.16
CA SER A 24 -6.52 14.58 -12.80
C SER A 24 -5.06 14.21 -12.50
N LEU A 25 -4.22 14.00 -13.53
CA LEU A 25 -2.79 13.74 -13.36
C LEU A 25 -1.99 14.95 -12.87
N MET A 26 -2.38 16.18 -13.25
CA MET A 26 -1.69 17.40 -12.79
C MET A 26 -2.00 17.76 -11.33
N ALA A 27 -3.11 17.26 -10.78
CA ALA A 27 -3.54 17.55 -9.41
C ALA A 27 -2.71 16.82 -8.33
N CYS A 28 -1.94 15.79 -8.69
CA CYS A 28 -1.07 15.08 -7.74
C CYS A 28 0.31 15.72 -7.56
N SER A 29 0.67 16.73 -8.37
CA SER A 29 2.02 17.33 -8.36
C SER A 29 2.28 18.28 -7.18
N ASP A 30 1.22 18.86 -6.62
CA ASP A 30 1.28 19.95 -5.62
C ASP A 30 0.46 19.63 -4.35
N LEU A 31 0.53 18.38 -3.88
CA LEU A 31 -0.05 18.05 -2.59
C LEU A 31 0.82 18.64 -1.47
N PRO A 32 0.23 19.37 -0.49
CA PRO A 32 0.99 19.86 0.65
C PRO A 32 1.51 18.69 1.51
N GLY A 33 2.70 18.84 2.08
CA GLY A 33 3.33 17.86 2.97
C GLY A 33 4.50 17.10 2.34
N SER A 34 5.16 16.26 3.15
CA SER A 34 6.29 15.42 2.68
C SER A 34 5.82 14.33 1.70
N LYS A 35 6.71 13.84 0.84
CA LYS A 35 6.39 12.75 -0.11
C LYS A 35 5.79 11.51 0.56
N GLY A 36 6.28 11.18 1.77
CA GLY A 36 5.68 10.13 2.59
C GLY A 36 4.23 10.44 2.96
N GLN A 37 3.94 11.63 3.49
CA GLN A 37 2.56 12.01 3.85
C GLN A 37 1.61 12.00 2.64
N GLN A 38 2.07 12.49 1.49
CA GLN A 38 1.28 12.45 0.25
C GLN A 38 0.98 11.00 -0.15
N GLY A 39 1.99 10.14 -0.12
CA GLY A 39 1.84 8.71 -0.37
C GLY A 39 0.88 8.06 0.60
N ALA A 40 0.91 8.44 1.88
CA ALA A 40 -0.01 7.91 2.89
C ALA A 40 -1.48 8.29 2.61
N VAL A 41 -1.72 9.55 2.23
CA VAL A 41 -3.07 10.02 1.91
C VAL A 41 -3.60 9.31 0.66
N LEU A 42 -2.80 9.27 -0.41
CA LEU A 42 -3.20 8.66 -1.67
C LEU A 42 -3.38 7.13 -1.51
N GLY A 43 -2.41 6.49 -0.86
CA GLY A 43 -2.44 5.06 -0.59
C GLY A 43 -3.59 4.67 0.33
N GLY A 44 -3.87 5.47 1.36
CA GLY A 44 -4.98 5.21 2.29
C GLY A 44 -6.34 5.37 1.63
N ALA A 45 -6.55 6.43 0.85
CA ALA A 45 -7.79 6.61 0.11
C ALA A 45 -7.99 5.49 -0.93
N GLY A 46 -6.95 5.15 -1.70
CA GLY A 46 -7.00 4.08 -2.70
C GLY A 46 -7.25 2.72 -2.06
N GLY A 47 -6.52 2.40 -1.00
CA GLY A 47 -6.65 1.14 -0.27
C GLY A 47 -8.02 0.99 0.39
N ALA A 48 -8.59 2.06 0.94
CA ALA A 48 -9.94 2.02 1.51
C ALA A 48 -11.02 1.78 0.45
N VAL A 49 -10.90 2.37 -0.74
CA VAL A 49 -11.83 2.14 -1.85
C VAL A 49 -11.75 0.68 -2.33
N ILE A 50 -10.53 0.17 -2.54
CA ILE A 50 -10.30 -1.19 -3.01
C ILE A 50 -10.77 -2.21 -1.97
N GLY A 51 -10.35 -2.06 -0.71
CA GLY A 51 -10.77 -2.95 0.37
C GLY A 51 -12.27 -2.87 0.65
N GLY A 52 -12.87 -1.68 0.52
CA GLY A 52 -14.31 -1.50 0.64
C GLY A 52 -15.10 -2.31 -0.39
N ALA A 53 -14.59 -2.39 -1.62
CA ALA A 53 -15.21 -3.17 -2.68
C ALA A 53 -15.09 -4.69 -2.47
N THR A 54 -14.11 -5.18 -1.70
CA THR A 54 -13.88 -6.61 -1.50
C THR A 54 -14.58 -7.17 -0.26
N SER A 55 -14.48 -6.48 0.87
CA SER A 55 -14.94 -6.98 2.19
C SER A 55 -15.75 -5.93 2.97
N GLY A 56 -16.30 -4.94 2.28
CA GLY A 56 -17.17 -3.91 2.86
C GLY A 56 -16.43 -3.02 3.85
N THR A 57 -17.10 -2.58 4.92
CA THR A 57 -16.53 -1.62 5.89
C THR A 57 -15.23 -2.13 6.51
N THR A 58 -15.12 -3.43 6.77
CA THR A 58 -13.91 -4.04 7.35
C THR A 58 -12.73 -3.93 6.39
N GLY A 59 -12.94 -4.24 5.11
CA GLY A 59 -11.92 -4.09 4.08
C GLY A 59 -11.53 -2.64 3.84
N ALA A 60 -12.50 -1.72 3.86
CA ALA A 60 -12.19 -0.30 3.72
C ALA A 60 -11.28 0.22 4.84
N LEU A 61 -11.49 -0.25 6.07
CA LEU A 61 -10.67 0.14 7.21
C LEU A 61 -9.24 -0.42 7.09
N TRP A 62 -9.11 -1.73 6.86
CA TRP A 62 -7.80 -2.38 6.80
C TRP A 62 -7.03 -2.02 5.53
N GLY A 63 -7.68 -1.98 4.37
CA GLY A 63 -7.10 -1.50 3.13
C GLY A 63 -6.68 -0.04 3.22
N GLY A 64 -7.43 0.80 3.93
CA GLY A 64 -7.02 2.19 4.19
C GLY A 64 -5.78 2.29 5.06
N LEU A 65 -5.70 1.51 6.15
CA LEU A 65 -4.55 1.51 7.05
C LEU A 65 -3.28 1.01 6.35
N ILE A 66 -3.37 -0.11 5.64
CA ILE A 66 -2.22 -0.69 4.94
C ILE A 66 -1.83 0.15 3.73
N GLY A 67 -2.81 0.62 2.96
CA GLY A 67 -2.58 1.53 1.85
C GLY A 67 -1.89 2.82 2.29
N ALA A 68 -2.29 3.40 3.42
CA ALA A 68 -1.64 4.57 3.97
C ALA A 68 -0.22 4.26 4.45
N GLY A 69 -0.03 3.15 5.14
CA GLY A 69 1.28 2.72 5.63
C GLY A 69 2.28 2.47 4.50
N LEU A 70 1.90 1.66 3.51
CA LEU A 70 2.74 1.37 2.36
C LEU A 70 2.95 2.60 1.49
N GLY A 71 1.91 3.42 1.27
CA GLY A 71 2.03 4.68 0.57
C GLY A 71 3.02 5.63 1.24
N TYR A 72 3.02 5.68 2.58
CA TYR A 72 4.00 6.43 3.35
C TYR A 72 5.44 5.97 3.12
N LEU A 73 5.67 4.66 3.19
CA LEU A 73 7.00 4.07 2.97
C LEU A 73 7.48 4.31 1.53
N VAL A 74 6.61 4.07 0.54
CA VAL A 74 6.92 4.29 -0.88
C VAL A 74 7.25 5.75 -1.16
N GLY A 75 6.49 6.68 -0.58
CA GLY A 75 6.79 8.12 -0.67
C GLY A 75 8.16 8.48 -0.09
N ARG A 76 8.73 7.64 0.77
CA ARG A 76 10.08 7.81 1.34
C ARG A 76 11.17 7.01 0.64
N GLY A 77 10.88 6.34 -0.47
CA GLY A 77 11.87 5.56 -1.22
C GLY A 77 11.96 4.11 -0.77
N TRP A 78 10.85 3.53 -0.33
CA TRP A 78 10.71 2.08 -0.18
C TRP A 78 10.68 1.40 -1.55
N GLU A 79 11.55 0.41 -1.74
CA GLU A 79 11.70 -0.33 -2.99
C GLU A 79 11.59 -1.85 -2.79
N GLU A 80 11.84 -2.60 -3.86
CA GLU A 80 11.80 -4.06 -3.85
C GLU A 80 12.82 -4.70 -2.89
N TYR A 81 13.98 -4.06 -2.70
CA TYR A 81 14.97 -4.51 -1.72
C TYR A 81 14.40 -4.50 -0.30
N ASP A 82 13.61 -3.48 0.04
CA ASP A 82 13.00 -3.35 1.36
C ASP A 82 11.89 -4.39 1.58
N LYS A 83 11.11 -4.68 0.53
CA LYS A 83 10.11 -5.77 0.58
C LYS A 83 10.75 -7.12 0.84
N ARG A 84 11.88 -7.41 0.21
CA ARG A 84 12.62 -8.67 0.41
C ARG A 84 13.09 -8.81 1.85
N ASN A 85 13.76 -7.79 2.40
CA ASN A 85 14.21 -7.81 3.80
C ASN A 85 13.03 -7.91 4.79
N LEU A 86 11.90 -7.24 4.48
CA LEU A 86 10.68 -7.40 5.27
C LEU A 86 10.19 -8.86 5.29
N TYR A 87 10.16 -9.54 4.13
CA TYR A 87 9.75 -10.94 4.06
C TYR A 87 10.77 -11.88 4.72
N ASP A 88 12.06 -11.59 4.59
CA ASP A 88 13.11 -12.33 5.30
C ASP A 88 12.97 -12.17 6.82
N THR A 89 12.61 -10.97 7.30
CA THR A 89 12.28 -10.72 8.71
C THR A 89 11.08 -11.56 9.14
N LEU A 90 10.01 -11.58 8.33
CA LEU A 90 8.80 -12.35 8.63
C LEU A 90 9.02 -13.86 8.63
N GLU A 91 9.99 -14.36 7.86
CA GLU A 91 10.34 -15.78 7.82
C GLU A 91 11.27 -16.18 8.98
N ASN A 92 12.30 -15.38 9.26
CA ASN A 92 13.41 -15.80 10.10
C ASN A 92 13.35 -15.27 11.54
N ASN A 93 12.61 -14.18 11.79
CA ASN A 93 12.63 -13.54 13.10
C ASN A 93 11.40 -13.93 13.95
N PRO A 94 11.59 -14.31 15.23
CA PRO A 94 10.50 -14.45 16.20
C PRO A 94 9.87 -13.10 16.55
N GLU A 95 8.75 -13.15 17.30
CA GLU A 95 8.10 -11.95 17.81
C GLU A 95 9.03 -11.12 18.71
N GLY A 96 8.97 -9.79 18.56
CA GLY A 96 9.80 -8.84 19.29
C GLY A 96 11.23 -8.69 18.75
N GLN A 97 11.70 -9.61 17.90
CA GLN A 97 13.03 -9.50 17.31
C GLN A 97 13.02 -8.56 16.11
N THR A 98 13.73 -7.44 16.26
CA THR A 98 13.85 -6.42 15.22
C THR A 98 14.96 -6.79 14.24
N ASP A 99 14.66 -6.74 12.95
CA ASP A 99 15.67 -6.66 11.91
C ASP A 99 15.82 -5.23 11.41
N THR A 100 17.04 -4.85 11.02
CA THR A 100 17.36 -3.51 10.54
C THR A 100 18.28 -3.64 9.33
N TRP A 101 17.94 -2.95 8.24
CA TRP A 101 18.71 -2.96 7.01
C TRP A 101 18.87 -1.56 6.43
N THR A 102 19.86 -1.40 5.56
CA THR A 102 20.03 -0.22 4.71
C THR A 102 19.85 -0.64 3.26
N ASN A 103 18.98 0.06 2.54
CA ASN A 103 18.77 -0.15 1.14
C ASN A 103 19.94 0.44 0.33
N PRO A 104 20.72 -0.38 -0.40
CA PRO A 104 21.88 0.11 -1.15
C PRO A 104 21.50 0.99 -2.34
N ASN A 105 20.26 0.90 -2.84
CA ASN A 105 19.80 1.69 -3.98
C ASN A 105 19.40 3.10 -3.58
N THR A 106 18.73 3.24 -2.43
CA THR A 106 18.15 4.52 -1.99
C THR A 106 18.93 5.18 -0.86
N GLY A 107 19.78 4.42 -0.16
CA GLY A 107 20.51 4.86 1.03
C GLY A 107 19.66 4.94 2.30
N ASN A 108 18.35 4.67 2.21
CA ASN A 108 17.45 4.69 3.34
C ASN A 108 17.66 3.47 4.25
N ALA A 109 17.50 3.66 5.55
CA ALA A 109 17.54 2.57 6.52
C ALA A 109 16.16 2.36 7.16
N TYR A 110 15.74 1.10 7.21
CA TYR A 110 14.46 0.68 7.78
C TYR A 110 14.68 -0.42 8.80
N GLN A 111 13.69 -0.60 9.65
CA GLN A 111 13.61 -1.69 10.61
C GLN A 111 12.21 -2.27 10.61
N ALA A 112 12.13 -3.59 10.81
CA ALA A 112 10.88 -4.32 10.93
C ALA A 112 10.91 -5.22 12.18
N THR A 113 9.79 -5.27 12.89
CA THR A 113 9.65 -6.08 14.09
C THR A 113 8.32 -6.84 14.01
N PRO A 114 8.34 -8.19 13.92
CA PRO A 114 7.13 -8.98 14.09
C PRO A 114 6.57 -8.76 15.51
N THR A 115 5.30 -8.37 15.62
CA THR A 115 4.69 -8.00 16.91
C THR A 115 3.71 -9.04 17.43
N LYS A 116 3.14 -9.86 16.54
CA LYS A 116 2.16 -10.88 16.90
C LYS A 116 2.08 -11.94 15.80
N THR A 117 2.07 -13.22 16.17
CA THR A 117 1.86 -14.36 15.29
C THR A 117 0.59 -15.09 15.72
N TYR A 118 -0.26 -15.41 14.77
CA TYR A 118 -1.54 -16.07 15.01
C TYR A 118 -2.01 -16.80 13.77
N THR A 119 -3.05 -17.61 13.89
CA THR A 119 -3.67 -18.28 12.75
C THR A 119 -5.06 -17.70 12.52
N GLN A 120 -5.35 -17.30 11.29
CA GLN A 120 -6.68 -16.88 10.87
C GLN A 120 -7.29 -18.01 10.04
N GLY A 121 -8.21 -18.77 10.65
CA GLY A 121 -8.63 -20.06 10.08
C GLY A 121 -7.46 -21.05 10.12
N ASP A 122 -7.03 -21.53 8.94
CA ASP A 122 -5.84 -22.37 8.77
C ASP A 122 -4.62 -21.60 8.24
N GLN A 123 -4.73 -20.28 8.09
CA GLN A 123 -3.69 -19.44 7.51
C GLN A 123 -2.81 -18.80 8.59
N PRO A 124 -1.49 -19.04 8.60
CA PRO A 124 -0.57 -18.34 9.50
C PRO A 124 -0.49 -16.86 9.13
N CYS A 125 -0.65 -15.99 10.12
CA CYS A 125 -0.59 -14.54 9.98
C CYS A 125 0.34 -13.93 11.03
N ARG A 126 0.98 -12.82 10.66
CA ARG A 126 1.87 -12.04 11.51
C ARG A 126 1.57 -10.56 11.36
N ASP A 127 1.45 -9.88 12.47
CA ASP A 127 1.47 -8.41 12.50
C ASP A 127 2.93 -7.96 12.57
N VAL A 128 3.26 -6.88 11.86
CA VAL A 128 4.61 -6.33 11.77
C VAL A 128 4.57 -4.82 11.90
N ARG A 129 5.48 -4.29 12.71
CA ARG A 129 5.77 -2.85 12.82
C ARG A 129 6.95 -2.52 11.93
N ILE A 130 6.79 -1.57 11.03
CA ILE A 130 7.82 -1.12 10.09
C ILE A 130 8.05 0.37 10.29
N GLN A 131 9.31 0.80 10.38
CA GLN A 131 9.65 2.23 10.51
C GLN A 131 11.08 2.45 10.01
N PRO A 132 11.53 3.68 9.80
CA PRO A 132 12.94 3.96 9.58
C PRO A 132 13.78 3.64 10.79
N ALA A 133 15.03 3.25 10.53
CA ALA A 133 15.99 2.97 11.57
C ALA A 133 16.42 4.22 12.36
N ASP A 134 16.33 5.41 11.76
CA ASP A 134 16.64 6.69 12.41
C ASP A 134 15.50 7.23 13.29
N GLY A 135 14.35 6.55 13.33
CA GLY A 135 13.17 6.98 14.06
C GLY A 135 12.44 8.17 13.42
N SER A 136 12.79 8.57 12.20
CA SER A 136 12.12 9.68 11.52
C SER A 136 10.70 9.26 11.09
N GLY A 137 9.69 9.74 11.80
CA GLY A 137 8.27 9.57 11.44
C GLY A 137 7.57 8.36 12.04
N GLU A 138 6.32 8.15 11.63
CA GLU A 138 5.40 7.24 12.32
C GLU A 138 5.62 5.77 11.92
N PRO A 139 5.52 4.84 12.88
CA PRO A 139 5.56 3.42 12.59
C PRO A 139 4.32 2.98 11.80
N VAL A 140 4.57 2.20 10.76
CA VAL A 140 3.55 1.56 9.95
C VAL A 140 3.25 0.18 10.54
N MET A 141 1.98 -0.05 10.86
CA MET A 141 1.48 -1.35 11.26
C MET A 141 0.89 -2.05 10.04
N ALA A 142 1.34 -3.27 9.78
CA ALA A 142 0.82 -4.10 8.70
C ALA A 142 0.57 -5.54 9.16
N ARG A 143 -0.36 -6.20 8.50
CA ARG A 143 -0.60 -7.64 8.65
C ARG A 143 -0.06 -8.36 7.42
N ALA A 144 0.75 -9.39 7.64
CA ALA A 144 1.19 -10.33 6.63
C ALA A 144 0.57 -11.71 6.91
N CYS A 145 -0.01 -12.36 5.91
CA CYS A 145 -0.44 -13.75 6.02
C CYS A 145 0.31 -14.61 5.01
N ARG A 146 0.59 -15.86 5.40
CA ARG A 146 1.32 -16.81 4.57
C ARG A 146 0.35 -17.42 3.57
N GLU A 147 0.66 -17.33 2.29
CA GLU A 147 -0.14 -17.94 1.23
C GLU A 147 0.06 -19.45 1.18
N ASN A 148 -0.80 -20.15 0.42
CA ASN A 148 -0.69 -21.59 0.18
C ASN A 148 0.64 -21.99 -0.50
N THR A 149 1.27 -21.04 -1.19
CA THR A 149 2.60 -21.20 -1.81
C THR A 149 3.75 -21.14 -0.78
N GLY A 150 3.46 -20.76 0.46
CA GLY A 150 4.45 -20.54 1.52
C GLY A 150 4.98 -19.11 1.58
N ALA A 151 4.65 -18.24 0.63
CA ALA A 151 5.11 -16.85 0.62
C ALA A 151 4.31 -15.97 1.61
N TRP A 152 4.97 -15.02 2.27
CA TRP A 152 4.28 -13.97 3.04
C TRP A 152 3.69 -12.91 2.11
N ARG A 153 2.46 -12.50 2.36
CA ARG A 153 1.81 -11.39 1.65
C ARG A 153 1.15 -10.44 2.61
N LEU A 154 1.32 -9.14 2.37
CA LEU A 154 0.58 -8.11 3.11
C LEU A 154 -0.90 -8.19 2.69
N VAL A 155 -1.79 -8.23 3.67
CA VAL A 155 -3.23 -8.46 3.42
C VAL A 155 -4.09 -7.35 3.97
N ASP A 156 -4.99 -6.86 3.12
CA ASP A 156 -5.81 -5.67 3.35
C ASP A 156 -7.12 -5.92 4.13
N GLY A 157 -7.30 -7.13 4.71
CA GLY A 157 -8.47 -7.47 5.55
C GLY A 157 -9.59 -8.24 4.87
#